data_AF-A0A9E3ABY8-F1
#
_entry.id   AF-A0A9E3ABY8-F1
#
_cell.length_a   1.000
_cell.length_b   1.000
_cell.length_c   1.000
_cell.angle_alpha   90.00
_cell.angle_beta   90.00
_cell.angle_gamma   90.00
#
_symmetry.space_group_name_H-M   'P 1'
#
loop_
_entity.id
_entity.type
_entity.pdbx_description
1 polymer ?
#
loop_
_entity_poly.entity_id
_entity_poly.type
_entity_poly.pdbx_seq_one_letter_code
_entity_poly.pdbx_strand_id
1 'polypeptide(L)'
;SDTGAQLLRDEATARDFVADAFAHCKFIAYTAAATPLLEKAGVAAACDSGVVELSEARQAATFVQTCRQLRFWEREAKVKQV
;
A
#
# COMPACT_ATOMS: atom_id res chain seq x y z
N SER A 1 10.53 -9.58 -4.38
CA SER A 1 10.63 -11.02 -4.72
C SER A 1 9.66 -11.78 -3.84
N ASP A 2 9.20 -12.96 -4.26
CA ASP A 2 8.23 -13.75 -3.51
C ASP A 2 8.77 -14.15 -2.13
N THR A 3 10.03 -14.60 -2.06
CA THR A 3 10.69 -14.93 -0.78
C THR A 3 10.70 -13.76 0.19
N GLY A 4 10.99 -12.54 -0.29
CA GLY A 4 11.03 -11.35 0.56
C GLY A 4 9.65 -11.01 1.13
N ALA A 5 8.59 -11.13 0.34
CA ALA A 5 7.23 -10.88 0.81
C ALA A 5 6.76 -11.92 1.84
N GLN A 6 7.14 -13.19 1.67
CA GLN A 6 6.84 -14.25 2.64
C GLN A 6 7.57 -14.06 3.96
N LEU A 7 8.79 -13.51 3.95
CA LEU A 7 9.50 -13.16 5.19
C LEU A 7 8.86 -11.94 5.85
N LEU A 8 8.61 -10.88 5.08
CA LEU A 8 8.12 -9.61 5.62
C LEU A 8 6.68 -9.68 6.14
N ARG A 9 5.82 -10.56 5.62
CA ARG A 9 4.45 -10.69 6.14
C ARG A 9 4.43 -11.14 7.61
N ASP A 10 5.46 -11.86 8.07
CA ASP A 10 5.55 -12.32 9.46
C ASP A 10 6.35 -11.35 10.34
N GLU A 11 7.03 -10.36 9.74
CA GLU A 11 7.73 -9.27 10.44
C GLU A 11 6.74 -8.17 10.88
N ALA A 12 6.61 -7.97 12.18
CA ALA A 12 5.64 -7.03 12.74
C ALA A 12 5.85 -5.60 12.23
N THR A 13 7.10 -5.14 12.20
CA THR A 13 7.42 -3.77 11.78
C THR A 13 7.09 -3.51 10.31
N ALA A 14 7.20 -4.52 9.45
CA ALA A 14 6.84 -4.43 8.04
C ALA A 14 5.32 -4.33 7.83
N ARG A 15 4.54 -5.11 8.60
CA ARG A 15 3.07 -5.01 8.58
C ARG A 15 2.60 -3.64 9.07
N ASP A 16 3.17 -3.18 10.19
CA ASP A 16 2.80 -1.90 10.80
C ASP A 16 3.13 -0.74 9.86
N PHE A 17 4.25 -0.81 9.14
CA PHE A 17 4.60 0.20 8.13
C PHE A 17 3.54 0.32 7.03
N VAL A 18 3.05 -0.81 6.51
CA VAL A 18 2.02 -0.83 5.45
C VAL A 18 0.68 -0.36 6.00
N ALA A 19 0.27 -0.83 7.18
CA ALA A 19 -0.96 -0.41 7.84
C ALA A 19 -0.96 1.08 8.20
N ASP A 20 0.15 1.60 8.74
CA ASP A 20 0.33 3.02 9.05
C ASP A 20 0.24 3.89 7.79
N ALA A 21 0.93 3.48 6.71
CA ALA A 21 0.85 4.18 5.44
C ALA A 21 -0.59 4.28 4.93
N PHE A 22 -1.36 3.19 5.03
CA PHE A 22 -2.76 3.17 4.61
C PHE A 22 -3.62 4.09 5.48
N ALA A 23 -3.52 3.97 6.82
CA ALA A 23 -4.27 4.78 7.78
C ALA A 23 -3.91 6.28 7.75
N HIS A 24 -2.71 6.61 7.26
CA HIS A 24 -2.27 7.98 7.02
C HIS A 24 -2.57 8.49 5.60
N CYS A 25 -3.41 7.79 4.86
CA CYS A 25 -3.84 8.16 3.50
C CYS A 25 -2.68 8.29 2.51
N LYS A 26 -1.55 7.61 2.74
CA LYS A 26 -0.44 7.62 1.77
C LYS A 26 -0.84 6.81 0.54
N PHE A 27 -0.31 7.18 -0.62
CA PHE A 27 -0.31 6.31 -1.78
C PHE A 27 0.65 5.15 -1.55
N ILE A 28 0.25 3.94 -1.93
CA ILE A 28 1.06 2.72 -1.76
C ILE A 28 1.19 2.08 -3.14
N ALA A 29 2.43 1.90 -3.60
CA ALA A 29 2.70 1.10 -4.79
C ALA A 29 3.26 -0.26 -4.38
N TYR A 30 2.82 -1.32 -5.04
CA TYR A 30 3.27 -2.68 -4.78
C TYR A 30 3.37 -3.50 -6.07
N THR A 31 4.07 -4.63 -6.04
CA THR A 31 4.04 -5.63 -7.12
C THR A 31 3.22 -6.82 -6.66
N ALA A 32 2.70 -7.64 -7.58
CA ALA A 32 1.92 -8.85 -7.24
C ALA A 32 2.57 -9.75 -6.17
N ALA A 33 3.90 -9.84 -6.15
CA ALA A 33 4.66 -10.60 -5.15
C ALA A 33 4.42 -10.13 -3.71
N ALA A 34 4.10 -8.85 -3.48
CA ALA A 34 3.91 -8.26 -2.16
C ALA A 34 2.50 -8.47 -1.59
N THR A 35 1.56 -9.04 -2.35
CA THR A 35 0.17 -9.28 -1.91
C THR A 35 0.07 -9.96 -0.54
N PRO A 36 0.85 -11.00 -0.20
CA PRO A 36 0.77 -11.64 1.12
C PRO A 36 1.08 -10.69 2.30
N LEU A 37 1.97 -9.71 2.09
CA LEU A 37 2.25 -8.68 3.10
C LEU A 37 1.08 -7.71 3.24
N LEU A 38 0.51 -7.25 2.12
CA LEU A 38 -0.65 -6.33 2.14
C LEU A 38 -1.89 -6.99 2.77
N GLU A 39 -2.11 -8.27 2.52
CA GLU A 39 -3.18 -9.06 3.17
C GLU A 39 -2.96 -9.13 4.66
N LYS A 40 -1.75 -9.48 5.11
CA LYS A 40 -1.42 -9.62 6.53
C LYS A 40 -1.42 -8.30 7.28
N ALA A 41 -1.13 -7.20 6.59
CA ALA A 41 -1.24 -5.83 7.11
C ALA A 41 -2.69 -5.30 7.13
N GLY A 42 -3.67 -6.07 6.64
CA GLY A 42 -5.08 -5.67 6.63
C GLY A 42 -5.45 -4.66 5.54
N VAL A 43 -4.59 -4.45 4.54
CA VAL A 43 -4.81 -3.45 3.46
C VAL A 43 -5.49 -4.07 2.24
N ALA A 44 -5.22 -5.33 1.91
CA ALA A 44 -5.71 -5.94 0.65
C ALA A 44 -7.25 -5.97 0.53
N ALA A 45 -7.97 -6.20 1.63
CA ALA A 45 -9.44 -6.20 1.63
C ALA A 45 -10.05 -4.78 1.50
N ALA A 46 -9.24 -3.74 1.76
CA ALA A 46 -9.61 -2.34 1.69
C ALA A 46 -8.93 -1.62 0.50
N CYS A 47 -8.47 -2.39 -0.50
CA CYS A 47 -7.74 -1.85 -1.64
C CYS A 47 -8.61 -0.82 -2.38
N ASP A 48 -8.15 0.43 -2.38
CA ASP A 48 -8.79 1.56 -3.04
C ASP A 48 -7.87 2.13 -4.12
N SER A 49 -8.30 3.18 -4.82
CA SER A 49 -7.51 3.79 -5.91
C SER A 49 -6.17 4.40 -5.45
N GLY A 50 -5.91 4.50 -4.14
CA GLY A 50 -4.62 4.93 -3.60
C GLY A 50 -3.63 3.78 -3.37
N VAL A 51 -4.02 2.52 -3.58
CA VAL A 51 -3.14 1.34 -3.53
C VAL A 51 -2.99 0.78 -4.95
N VAL A 52 -1.79 0.94 -5.52
CA VAL A 52 -1.55 0.79 -6.96
C VAL A 52 -0.60 -0.37 -7.22
N GLU A 53 -1.06 -1.35 -8.00
CA GLU A 53 -0.18 -2.40 -8.49
C GLU A 53 0.70 -1.89 -9.64
N LEU A 54 2.01 -2.16 -9.55
CA LEU A 54 2.99 -1.92 -10.60
C LEU A 54 3.33 -3.25 -11.27
N SER A 55 2.73 -3.51 -12.43
CA SER A 55 3.02 -4.65 -13.30
C SER A 55 4.15 -4.35 -14.29
N GLU A 56 4.42 -3.08 -14.57
CA GLU A 56 5.41 -2.61 -15.54
C GLU A 56 6.24 -1.45 -14.99
N ALA A 57 7.54 -1.43 -15.30
CA ALA A 57 8.46 -0.39 -14.82
C ALA A 57 8.03 1.05 -15.15
N ARG A 58 7.38 1.26 -16.31
CA ARG A 58 6.92 2.61 -16.72
C ARG A 58 5.85 3.20 -15.81
N GLN A 59 5.10 2.36 -15.09
CA GLN A 59 4.03 2.83 -14.19
C GLN A 59 4.61 3.54 -12.95
N ALA A 60 5.87 3.30 -12.59
CA ALA A 60 6.53 3.97 -11.48
C ALA A 60 6.56 5.50 -11.66
N ALA A 61 6.77 5.99 -12.89
CA ALA A 61 6.76 7.43 -13.18
C ALA A 61 5.37 8.04 -12.94
N THR A 62 4.32 7.37 -13.40
CA THR A 62 2.93 7.79 -13.16
C THR A 62 2.59 7.76 -11.67
N PHE A 63 3.00 6.73 -10.93
CA PHE A 63 2.78 6.65 -9.49
C PHE A 63 3.44 7.83 -8.75
N VAL A 64 4.68 8.17 -9.10
CA VAL A 64 5.37 9.35 -8.53
C VAL A 64 4.63 10.65 -8.86
N GLN A 65 4.04 10.79 -10.05
CA GLN A 65 3.19 11.93 -10.39
C GLN A 65 1.92 11.96 -9.53
N THR A 66 1.26 10.83 -9.32
CA THR A 66 0.09 10.72 -8.44
C THR A 66 0.41 11.15 -7.01
N CYS A 67 1.58 10.76 -6.48
CA CYS A 67 2.03 11.17 -5.14
C CYS A 67 2.14 12.71 -4.96
N ARG A 68 2.15 13.51 -6.03
CA ARG A 68 2.10 14.99 -5.94
C ARG A 68 0.80 15.52 -5.33
N GLN A 69 -0.24 14.71 -5.28
CA GLN A 69 -1.49 15.00 -4.56
C GLN A 69 -1.34 14.92 -3.03
N LEU A 70 -0.13 14.61 -2.54
CA LEU A 70 0.27 14.44 -1.15
C LEU A 70 -0.30 13.20 -0.48
N ARG A 71 -1.63 13.01 -0.54
CA ARG A 71 -2.35 11.88 0.06
C ARG A 71 -3.55 11.48 -0.80
N PHE A 72 -4.07 10.29 -0.57
CA PHE A 72 -5.34 9.82 -1.12
C PHE A 72 -6.48 10.17 -0.15
N TRP A 73 -6.99 11.39 -0.25
CA TRP A 73 -7.94 11.97 0.71
C TRP A 73 -9.29 11.28 0.79
N GLU A 74 -9.75 10.62 -0.29
CA GLU A 74 -11.02 9.86 -0.30
C GLU A 74 -11.04 8.72 0.73
N ARG A 75 -9.86 8.25 1.16
CA ARG A 75 -9.73 7.23 2.22
C ARG A 75 -9.94 7.80 3.62
N GLU A 76 -9.72 9.09 3.83
CA GLU A 76 -9.69 9.69 5.16
C GLU A 76 -10.95 9.38 5.97
N ALA A 77 -12.13 9.59 5.38
CA ALA A 77 -13.42 9.31 6.03
C ALA A 77 -13.63 7.82 6.40
N LYS A 78 -12.90 6.90 5.76
CA LYS A 78 -12.98 5.46 6.03
C LYS A 78 -12.05 5.02 7.16
N VAL A 79 -10.95 5.74 7.37
CA VAL A 79 -9.87 5.37 8.32
C VAL A 79 -9.75 6.32 9.51
N LYS A 80 -10.40 7.48 9.47
CA LYS A 80 -10.50 8.44 10.57
C LYS A 80 -11.96 8.53 10.99
N GLN A 81 -12.32 7.78 12.02
CA GLN A 81 -13.64 7.82 12.64
C GLN A 81 -13.60 8.77 13.84
N VAL A 82 -13.55 10.08 13.57
CA VAL A 82 -13.71 11.14 14.57
C VAL A 82 -14.50 12.30 13.99
#